data_AF-A0AAD5V2S0-F1
#
_entry.id   AF-A0AAD5V2S0-F1
#
_cell.length_a   1.000
_cell.length_b   1.000
_cell.length_c   1.000
_cell.angle_alpha   90.00
_cell.angle_beta   90.00
_cell.angle_gamma   90.00
#
_symmetry.space_group_name_H-M   'P 1'
#
loop_
_entity.id
_entity.type
_entity.pdbx_description
1 polymer ?
#
loop_
_entity_poly.entity_id
_entity_poly.type
_entity_poly.pdbx_seq_one_letter_code
_entity_poly.pdbx_strand_id
1 'polypeptide(L)'
;MAAVRKSADQTLYHLSPKGFWKKFRDAVVVDPEISSGLPLQGVHRWPPPGSRTDKYSTPATKASDPAQNPYWKRDVRRAYPQLSVVTQPGLSSLLIQHADTAAVAAPSEGESAVAETKAPLDLTAAIATITTARKVYSESRLPPKPPIAYKRWIPERAPDAPHDPNAYFPMLLMK
;
A
#
# COMPACT_ATOMS: atom_id res chain seq x y z
N MET A 1 -22.57 0.84 -17.71
CA MET A 1 -23.04 0.53 -16.34
C MET A 1 -21.97 0.99 -15.36
N ALA A 2 -22.12 2.16 -14.74
CA ALA A 2 -21.14 2.67 -13.77
C ALA A 2 -21.09 1.75 -12.54
N ALA A 3 -19.88 1.44 -12.06
CA ALA A 3 -19.63 0.53 -10.91
C ALA A 3 -20.20 1.02 -9.58
N VAL A 4 -20.71 2.26 -9.51
CA VAL A 4 -21.46 2.79 -8.38
C VAL A 4 -22.91 2.95 -8.82
N ARG A 5 -23.76 1.99 -8.45
CA ARG A 5 -25.21 2.22 -8.46
C ARG A 5 -25.46 3.29 -7.39
N LYS A 6 -25.51 4.56 -7.79
CA LYS A 6 -26.08 5.62 -6.95
C LYS A 6 -27.57 5.33 -6.84
N SER A 7 -27.94 4.41 -5.95
CA SER A 7 -29.34 4.14 -5.66
C SER A 7 -29.82 5.22 -4.71
N ALA A 8 -30.49 6.22 -5.24
CA ALA A 8 -31.44 7.02 -4.48
C ALA A 8 -32.72 6.18 -4.31
N ASP A 9 -32.60 5.01 -3.68
CA ASP A 9 -33.80 4.20 -3.43
C ASP A 9 -34.53 4.84 -2.25
N GLN A 10 -35.49 5.71 -2.57
CA GLN A 10 -36.39 6.43 -1.66
C GLN A 10 -37.24 5.53 -0.72
N THR A 11 -37.00 4.22 -0.71
CA THR A 11 -37.68 3.30 0.19
C THR A 11 -36.73 2.54 1.09
N LEU A 12 -35.43 2.56 0.81
CA LEU A 12 -34.46 1.82 1.57
C LEU A 12 -34.08 2.64 2.82
N TYR A 13 -34.65 2.24 3.96
CA TYR A 13 -34.30 2.72 5.31
C TYR A 13 -34.68 4.15 5.73
N HIS A 14 -35.71 4.74 5.13
CA HIS A 14 -36.28 5.99 5.62
C HIS A 14 -37.81 6.04 5.53
N LEU A 15 -38.39 6.96 6.29
CA LEU A 15 -39.83 7.16 6.35
C LEU A 15 -40.34 7.79 5.05
N SER A 16 -41.14 7.04 4.30
CA SER A 16 -41.77 7.50 3.06
C SER A 16 -43.29 7.65 3.22
N PRO A 17 -43.92 8.65 2.57
CA PRO A 17 -45.37 8.76 2.53
C PRO A 17 -45.99 7.58 1.78
N LYS A 18 -47.23 7.21 2.15
CA LYS A 18 -47.99 6.11 1.52
C LYS A 18 -49.32 6.63 0.97
N GLY A 19 -49.90 5.87 0.04
CA GLY A 19 -51.22 6.17 -0.54
C GLY A 19 -51.23 7.46 -1.36
N PHE A 20 -52.23 8.30 -1.14
CA PHE A 20 -52.42 9.56 -1.85
C PHE A 20 -51.20 10.49 -1.76
N TRP A 21 -50.66 10.69 -0.56
CA TRP A 21 -49.53 11.60 -0.32
C TRP A 21 -48.24 11.19 -1.04
N LYS A 22 -48.06 9.90 -1.31
CA LYS A 22 -46.95 9.42 -2.14
C LYS A 22 -47.10 9.92 -3.58
N LYS A 23 -48.27 9.72 -4.18
CA LYS A 23 -48.55 10.15 -5.56
C LYS A 23 -48.42 11.66 -5.72
N PHE A 24 -48.88 12.43 -4.73
CA PHE A 24 -48.73 13.87 -4.73
C PHE A 24 -47.26 14.29 -4.68
N ARG A 25 -46.47 13.71 -3.77
CA ARG A 25 -45.03 13.98 -3.66
C ARG A 25 -44.30 13.66 -4.97
N ASP A 26 -44.54 12.48 -5.52
CA ASP A 26 -43.87 12.01 -6.73
C ASP A 26 -44.18 12.90 -7.95
N ALA A 27 -45.31 13.63 -7.94
CA ALA A 27 -45.69 14.57 -8.99
C ALA A 27 -45.13 16.00 -8.81
N VAL A 28 -44.80 16.41 -7.58
CA VAL A 28 -44.44 17.79 -7.24
C VAL A 28 -42.93 17.96 -6.97
N VAL A 29 -42.25 16.90 -6.53
CA VAL A 29 -40.81 16.95 -6.22
C VAL A 29 -39.97 16.88 -7.50
N VAL A 30 -38.87 17.65 -7.54
CA VAL A 30 -37.92 17.70 -8.67
C VAL A 30 -37.31 16.34 -8.99
N ASP A 31 -36.96 15.58 -7.95
CA ASP A 31 -36.44 14.23 -8.05
C ASP A 31 -37.25 13.29 -7.12
N PRO A 32 -38.13 12.44 -7.66
CA PRO A 32 -38.93 11.51 -6.84
C PRO A 32 -38.06 10.44 -6.16
N GLU A 33 -36.84 10.18 -6.65
CA GLU A 33 -35.91 9.20 -6.07
C GLU A 33 -35.23 9.72 -4.80
N ILE A 34 -35.30 11.02 -4.49
CA ILE A 34 -34.65 11.58 -3.31
C ILE A 34 -35.23 11.02 -2.01
N SER A 35 -34.40 10.84 -0.97
CA SER A 35 -34.88 10.38 0.35
C SER A 35 -35.43 11.52 1.22
N SER A 36 -36.31 11.21 2.17
CA SER A 36 -36.78 12.17 3.20
C SER A 36 -35.77 12.44 4.32
N GLY A 37 -34.70 11.64 4.41
CA GLY A 37 -33.67 11.75 5.45
C GLY A 37 -34.11 11.32 6.86
N LEU A 38 -35.35 10.86 7.03
CA LEU A 38 -35.87 10.42 8.33
C LEU A 38 -35.68 8.91 8.51
N PRO A 39 -34.86 8.43 9.45
CA PRO A 39 -34.63 6.99 9.64
C PRO A 39 -35.88 6.26 10.14
N LEU A 40 -36.06 5.01 9.72
CA LEU A 40 -37.13 4.14 10.22
C LEU A 40 -36.88 3.73 11.67
N GLN A 41 -37.78 4.05 12.59
CA GLN A 41 -37.59 3.84 14.03
C GLN A 41 -37.45 2.36 14.41
N GLY A 42 -38.12 1.45 13.68
CA GLY A 42 -38.06 0.00 13.95
C GLY A 42 -36.87 -0.73 13.33
N VAL A 43 -36.03 -0.03 12.56
CA VAL A 43 -34.86 -0.61 11.88
C VAL A 43 -33.58 0.08 12.32
N HIS A 44 -33.60 1.41 12.39
CA HIS A 44 -32.46 2.20 12.82
C HIS A 44 -32.29 2.12 14.33
N ARG A 45 -31.18 1.52 14.79
CA ARG A 45 -30.83 1.38 16.22
C ARG A 45 -31.88 0.60 17.03
N TRP A 46 -32.54 -0.35 16.39
CA TRP A 46 -33.47 -1.26 17.03
C TRP A 46 -33.04 -2.71 16.78
N PRO A 47 -32.81 -3.53 17.82
CA PRO A 47 -32.84 -3.21 19.25
C PRO A 47 -31.75 -2.19 19.67
N PRO A 48 -31.95 -1.44 20.78
CA PRO A 48 -30.91 -0.54 21.26
C PRO A 48 -29.63 -1.33 21.61
N PRO A 49 -28.43 -0.72 21.47
CA PRO A 49 -27.15 -1.44 21.60
C PRO A 49 -26.99 -2.27 22.88
N GLY A 50 -27.57 -1.82 24.00
CA GLY A 50 -27.51 -2.53 25.30
C GLY A 50 -28.49 -3.68 25.46
N SER A 51 -29.37 -3.93 24.48
CA SER A 51 -30.39 -4.99 24.52
C SER A 51 -30.27 -5.98 23.37
N ARG A 52 -29.10 -6.01 22.71
CA ARG A 52 -28.83 -6.98 21.65
C ARG A 52 -28.81 -8.38 22.24
N THR A 53 -29.50 -9.31 21.59
CA THR A 53 -29.49 -10.74 21.95
C THR A 53 -28.19 -11.44 21.53
N ASP A 54 -27.47 -10.85 20.57
CA ASP A 54 -26.17 -11.33 20.09
C ASP A 54 -25.14 -11.33 21.22
N LYS A 55 -24.63 -12.51 21.57
CA LYS A 55 -23.50 -12.63 22.50
C LYS A 55 -22.20 -12.32 21.75
N TYR A 56 -21.46 -11.34 22.24
CA TYR A 56 -20.13 -11.07 21.70
C TYR A 56 -19.20 -12.24 22.01
N SER A 57 -18.51 -12.73 20.97
CA SER A 57 -17.39 -13.64 21.08
C SER A 57 -16.20 -13.01 20.37
N THR A 58 -15.02 -13.10 20.98
CA THR A 58 -13.81 -12.58 20.36
C THR A 58 -13.48 -13.40 19.11
N PRO A 59 -13.25 -12.76 17.95
CA PRO A 59 -12.94 -13.50 16.73
C PRO A 59 -11.63 -14.29 16.92
N ALA A 60 -11.69 -15.59 16.67
CA ALA A 60 -10.51 -16.44 16.73
C ALA A 60 -9.54 -16.08 15.60
N THR A 61 -8.29 -15.82 15.95
CA THR A 61 -7.19 -15.66 14.99
C THR A 61 -6.21 -16.81 15.18
N LYS A 62 -5.22 -16.96 14.30
CA LYS A 62 -4.13 -17.93 14.50
C LYS A 62 -3.40 -17.73 15.85
N ALA A 63 -3.45 -16.52 16.41
CA ALA A 63 -2.86 -16.24 17.71
C ALA A 63 -3.69 -16.75 18.90
N SER A 64 -4.93 -17.21 18.68
CA SER A 64 -5.86 -17.71 19.71
C SER A 64 -5.69 -19.22 19.99
N ASP A 65 -4.86 -19.93 19.25
CA ASP A 65 -4.64 -21.38 19.45
C ASP A 65 -4.00 -21.65 20.83
N PRO A 66 -4.64 -22.47 21.70
CA PRO A 66 -4.08 -22.83 23.00
C PRO A 66 -2.91 -23.82 22.91
N ALA A 67 -2.80 -24.59 21.82
CA ALA A 67 -1.72 -25.56 21.61
C ALA A 67 -0.72 -25.04 20.58
N GLN A 68 0.55 -25.46 20.66
CA GLN A 68 1.57 -25.19 19.63
C GLN A 68 1.78 -23.72 19.25
N ASN A 69 1.37 -22.79 20.11
CA ASN A 69 1.40 -21.37 19.87
C ASN A 69 2.29 -20.73 20.95
N PRO A 70 3.63 -20.83 20.84
CA PRO A 70 4.54 -20.13 21.75
C PRO A 70 4.70 -18.65 21.34
N TYR A 71 4.74 -17.74 22.32
CA TYR A 71 4.77 -16.30 22.08
C TYR A 71 6.00 -15.83 21.28
N TRP A 72 7.18 -16.43 21.51
CA TRP A 72 8.42 -16.02 20.84
C TRP A 72 8.38 -16.18 19.31
N LYS A 73 7.58 -17.11 18.77
CA LYS A 73 7.40 -17.26 17.30
C LYS A 73 6.55 -16.16 16.68
N ARG A 74 5.70 -15.49 17.47
CA ARG A 74 4.84 -14.39 17.02
C ARG A 74 5.30 -13.02 17.53
N ASP A 75 6.45 -12.96 18.21
CA ASP A 75 6.96 -11.72 18.80
C ASP A 75 7.62 -10.84 17.72
N VAL A 76 6.78 -10.15 16.94
CA VAL A 76 7.22 -9.20 15.91
C VAL A 76 7.93 -7.98 16.53
N ARG A 77 7.66 -7.67 17.80
CA ARG A 77 8.27 -6.54 18.50
C ARG A 77 9.76 -6.74 18.71
N ARG A 78 10.20 -7.97 19.00
CA ARG A 78 11.63 -8.31 19.17
C ARG A 78 12.31 -8.67 17.85
N ALA A 79 11.56 -9.18 16.87
CA ALA A 79 12.05 -9.49 15.53
C ALA A 79 11.98 -8.28 14.58
N TYR A 80 12.35 -7.08 15.06
CA TYR A 80 12.36 -5.88 14.23
C TYR A 80 13.59 -5.88 13.30
N PRO A 81 13.47 -5.36 12.06
CA PRO A 81 14.62 -5.21 11.18
C PRO A 81 15.59 -4.18 11.76
N GLN A 82 16.88 -4.54 11.86
CA GLN A 82 17.91 -3.63 12.35
C GLN A 82 18.28 -2.60 11.27
N LEU A 83 18.61 -1.39 11.71
CA LEU A 83 19.04 -0.32 10.82
C LEU A 83 20.52 -0.55 10.44
N SER A 84 20.77 -0.80 9.15
CA SER A 84 22.13 -0.89 8.61
C SER A 84 22.68 0.50 8.28
N VAL A 85 23.75 0.92 8.95
CA VAL A 85 24.47 2.16 8.64
C VAL A 85 25.73 1.83 7.86
N VAL A 86 25.92 2.46 6.71
CA VAL A 86 27.14 2.33 5.90
C VAL A 86 27.90 3.66 5.95
N THR A 87 29.10 3.65 6.54
CA THR A 87 29.99 4.81 6.60
C THR A 87 30.91 4.84 5.38
N GLN A 88 31.48 6.00 5.05
CA GLN A 88 32.44 6.14 3.95
C GLN A 88 33.62 5.14 4.01
N PRO A 89 34.35 4.97 5.14
CA PRO A 89 35.43 3.98 5.22
C PRO A 89 34.92 2.53 5.15
N GLY A 90 33.72 2.25 5.66
CA GLY A 90 33.10 0.93 5.51
C GLY A 90 32.70 0.64 4.06
N LEU A 91 32.26 1.65 3.32
CA LEU A 91 31.93 1.51 1.91
C LEU A 91 33.18 1.34 1.05
N SER A 92 34.26 2.08 1.32
CA SER A 92 35.50 1.98 0.55
C SER A 92 36.15 0.59 0.70
N SER A 93 36.16 0.02 1.92
CA SER A 93 36.66 -1.33 2.15
C SER A 93 35.82 -2.40 1.43
N LEU A 94 34.48 -2.30 1.51
CA LEU A 94 33.57 -3.20 0.81
C LEU A 94 33.75 -3.15 -0.71
N LEU A 95 33.94 -1.95 -1.27
CA LEU A 95 34.16 -1.76 -2.71
C LEU A 95 35.45 -2.45 -3.17
N ILE A 96 36.56 -2.30 -2.43
CA ILE A 96 37.84 -2.93 -2.78
C ILE A 96 37.76 -4.45 -2.64
N GLN A 97 37.20 -4.95 -1.52
CA GLN A 97 37.03 -6.38 -1.28
C GLN A 97 36.17 -7.05 -2.38
N HIS A 98 35.07 -6.39 -2.78
CA HIS A 98 34.21 -6.89 -3.84
C HIS A 98 34.85 -6.78 -5.23
N ALA A 99 35.74 -5.81 -5.48
CA ALA A 99 36.44 -5.71 -6.75
C ALA A 99 37.46 -6.85 -6.93
N ASP A 100 38.14 -7.22 -5.84
CA ASP A 100 39.21 -8.22 -5.85
C ASP A 100 38.71 -9.66 -6.00
N THR A 101 37.43 -9.95 -5.71
CA THR A 101 36.77 -11.28 -5.84
C THR A 101 37.73 -12.46 -5.66
N ALA A 102 38.61 -12.41 -4.66
CA ALA A 102 39.40 -13.57 -4.31
C ALA A 102 38.43 -14.49 -3.58
N ALA A 103 38.17 -15.67 -4.15
CA ALA A 103 37.49 -16.73 -3.43
C ALA A 103 38.25 -16.91 -2.11
N VAL A 104 37.60 -16.60 -0.99
CA VAL A 104 38.17 -16.87 0.33
C VAL A 104 38.42 -18.37 0.36
N ALA A 105 39.70 -18.76 0.39
CA ALA A 105 40.07 -20.16 0.44
C ALA A 105 39.44 -20.80 1.69
N ALA A 106 39.04 -22.07 1.59
CA ALA A 106 38.49 -22.79 2.72
C ALA A 106 39.48 -22.72 3.91
N PRO A 107 39.01 -22.46 5.14
CA PRO A 107 39.90 -22.33 6.29
C PRO A 107 40.65 -23.65 6.51
N SER A 108 41.99 -23.60 6.56
CA SER A 108 42.79 -24.70 7.10
C SER A 108 42.78 -24.63 8.62
N GLU A 109 42.71 -25.78 9.30
CA GLU A 109 42.65 -25.87 10.76
C GLU A 109 43.73 -25.02 11.45
N GLY A 110 43.30 -23.98 12.17
CA GLY A 110 44.16 -23.16 13.03
C GLY A 110 44.24 -21.67 12.68
N GLU A 111 43.85 -21.25 11.48
CA GLU A 111 43.83 -19.83 11.09
C GLU A 111 42.43 -19.33 10.78
N SER A 112 42.05 -18.21 11.42
CA SER A 112 40.85 -17.47 11.10
C SER A 112 40.96 -16.90 9.68
N ALA A 113 40.26 -17.49 8.72
CA ALA A 113 40.16 -17.04 7.33
C ALA A 113 39.35 -15.73 7.18
N VAL A 114 39.71 -14.71 7.95
CA VAL A 114 39.21 -13.35 7.75
C VAL A 114 40.15 -12.69 6.75
N ALA A 115 39.64 -12.38 5.56
CA ALA A 115 40.40 -11.67 4.54
C ALA A 115 41.06 -10.43 5.15
N GLU A 116 42.37 -10.26 4.96
CA GLU A 116 43.11 -9.09 5.43
C GLU A 116 42.40 -7.81 5.01
N THR A 117 41.94 -7.03 5.99
CA THR A 117 41.40 -5.69 5.74
C THR A 117 42.52 -4.80 5.24
N LYS A 118 42.64 -4.68 3.92
CA LYS A 118 43.50 -3.69 3.26
C LYS A 118 43.22 -2.30 3.86
N ALA A 119 44.29 -1.53 4.07
CA ALA A 119 44.22 -0.21 4.70
C ALA A 119 43.12 0.68 4.05
N PRO A 120 42.34 1.43 4.85
CA PRO A 120 41.23 2.21 4.33
C PRO A 120 41.76 3.31 3.41
N LEU A 121 41.66 3.07 2.10
CA LEU A 121 41.79 4.14 1.12
C LEU A 121 40.60 5.08 1.28
N ASP A 122 40.84 6.38 1.04
CA ASP A 122 39.76 7.34 0.91
C ASP A 122 38.76 6.86 -0.16
N LEU A 123 37.48 7.15 0.04
CA LEU A 123 36.42 6.67 -0.83
C LEU A 123 36.65 7.09 -2.29
N THR A 124 37.16 8.30 -2.49
CA THR A 124 37.49 8.83 -3.82
C THR A 124 38.56 7.99 -4.52
N ALA A 125 39.64 7.65 -3.80
CA ALA A 125 40.72 6.81 -4.31
C ALA A 125 40.22 5.39 -4.62
N ALA A 126 39.39 4.81 -3.75
CA ALA A 126 38.80 3.48 -3.98
C ALA A 126 37.88 3.45 -5.22
N ILE A 127 37.11 4.50 -5.46
CA ILE A 127 36.29 4.60 -6.68
C ILE A 127 37.16 4.74 -7.92
N ALA A 128 38.23 5.54 -7.85
CA ALA A 128 39.15 5.74 -8.97
C ALA A 128 39.87 4.43 -9.37
N THR A 129 40.34 3.64 -8.40
CA THR A 129 40.98 2.34 -8.68
C THR A 129 40.01 1.35 -9.33
N ILE A 130 38.74 1.32 -8.90
CA ILE A 130 37.75 0.39 -9.45
C ILE A 130 37.31 0.82 -10.84
N THR A 131 37.05 2.10 -11.05
CA THR A 131 36.56 2.62 -12.34
C THR A 131 37.64 2.57 -13.42
N THR A 132 38.93 2.68 -13.04
CA THR A 132 40.06 2.45 -13.95
C THR A 132 40.25 0.97 -14.26
N ALA A 133 40.10 0.08 -13.27
CA ALA A 133 40.24 -1.37 -13.47
C ALA A 133 39.06 -1.99 -14.25
N ARG A 134 37.83 -1.50 -14.05
CA ARG A 134 36.61 -2.05 -14.65
C ARG A 134 35.58 -0.97 -14.96
N LYS A 135 34.96 -1.05 -16.14
CA LYS A 135 33.83 -0.21 -16.51
C LYS A 135 32.58 -0.63 -15.72
N VAL A 136 32.20 0.18 -14.72
CA VAL A 136 31.07 -0.10 -13.81
C VAL A 136 29.70 0.01 -14.50
N TYR A 137 29.56 0.96 -15.42
CA TYR A 137 28.33 1.20 -16.18
C TYR A 137 28.58 1.16 -17.69
N SER A 138 27.71 0.46 -18.42
CA SER A 138 27.72 0.34 -19.88
C SER A 138 26.31 0.49 -20.44
N GLU A 139 26.14 0.49 -21.76
CA GLU A 139 24.82 0.51 -22.39
C GLU A 139 23.95 -0.69 -21.95
N SER A 140 24.58 -1.83 -21.70
CA SER A 140 23.94 -3.02 -21.13
C SER A 140 23.83 -3.02 -19.60
N ARG A 141 24.53 -2.12 -18.90
CA ARG A 141 24.60 -2.01 -17.43
C ARG A 141 24.39 -0.57 -16.99
N LEU A 142 23.16 -0.09 -17.15
CA LEU A 142 22.72 1.22 -16.68
C LEU A 142 22.69 1.27 -15.14
N PRO A 143 22.78 2.47 -14.54
CA PRO A 143 22.62 2.61 -13.09
C PRO A 143 21.25 2.08 -12.62
N PRO A 144 21.18 1.49 -11.41
CA PRO A 144 19.94 0.93 -10.88
C PRO A 144 18.89 2.04 -10.70
N LYS A 145 17.64 1.71 -11.04
CA LYS A 145 16.48 2.59 -10.80
C LYS A 145 15.96 2.38 -9.38
N PRO A 146 15.43 3.41 -8.71
CA PRO A 146 14.82 3.24 -7.40
C PRO A 146 13.64 2.25 -7.49
N PRO A 147 13.48 1.34 -6.52
CA PRO A 147 12.34 0.43 -6.49
C PRO A 147 11.06 1.23 -6.18
N ILE A 148 10.15 1.30 -7.14
CA ILE A 148 8.83 1.93 -6.97
C ILE A 148 7.81 0.81 -6.74
N ALA A 149 7.22 0.75 -5.54
CA ALA A 149 6.23 -0.28 -5.18
C ALA A 149 4.87 -0.09 -5.88
N TYR A 150 4.60 1.11 -6.38
CA TYR A 150 3.33 1.46 -7.01
C TYR A 150 3.36 1.16 -8.50
N LYS A 151 2.22 0.69 -9.00
CA LYS A 151 2.00 0.59 -10.45
C LYS A 151 1.99 1.98 -11.06
N ARG A 152 2.50 2.10 -12.28
CA ARG A 152 2.38 3.34 -13.07
C ARG A 152 0.91 3.68 -13.26
N TRP A 153 0.53 4.93 -13.03
CA TRP A 153 -0.84 5.40 -13.29
C TRP A 153 -1.17 5.24 -14.78
N ILE A 154 -2.38 4.73 -15.05
CA ILE A 154 -2.92 4.54 -16.39
C ILE A 154 -4.21 5.37 -16.44
N PRO A 155 -4.28 6.43 -17.27
CA PRO A 155 -5.47 7.25 -17.36
C PRO A 155 -6.63 6.46 -17.99
N GLU A 156 -7.74 6.35 -17.30
CA GLU A 156 -9.01 5.87 -17.86
C GLU A 156 -9.91 7.07 -18.16
N ARG A 157 -10.53 7.09 -19.35
CA ARG A 157 -11.47 8.16 -19.68
C ARG A 157 -12.73 8.06 -18.83
N ALA A 158 -13.05 9.14 -18.14
CA ALA A 158 -14.30 9.32 -17.39
C ALA A 158 -15.36 9.99 -18.30
N PRO A 159 -16.66 9.91 -17.96
CA PRO A 159 -17.67 10.69 -18.65
C PRO A 159 -17.32 12.18 -18.59
N ASP A 160 -17.45 12.86 -19.72
CA ASP A 160 -17.11 14.28 -19.83
C ASP A 160 -18.02 15.10 -18.90
N ALA A 161 -17.49 16.20 -18.35
CA ALA A 161 -18.28 17.11 -17.53
C ALA A 161 -19.45 17.68 -18.38
N PRO A 162 -20.60 18.04 -17.78
CA PRO A 162 -21.68 18.68 -18.53
C PRO A 162 -21.16 19.90 -19.31
N HIS A 163 -21.26 19.85 -20.63
CA HIS A 163 -20.82 20.92 -21.53
C HIS A 163 -21.82 21.10 -22.68
N ASP A 164 -21.83 22.28 -23.28
CA ASP A 164 -22.59 22.54 -24.51
C ASP A 164 -22.07 21.63 -25.64
N PRO A 165 -22.94 20.97 -26.43
CA PRO A 165 -22.53 20.16 -27.57
C PRO A 165 -21.60 20.87 -28.57
N ASN A 166 -21.64 22.20 -28.64
CA ASN A 166 -20.81 23.03 -29.52
C ASN A 166 -19.62 23.69 -28.81
N ALA A 167 -19.27 23.25 -27.60
CA ALA A 167 -18.14 23.80 -26.87
C ALA A 167 -16.83 23.52 -27.62
N TYR A 168 -16.09 24.58 -27.96
CA TYR A 168 -14.83 24.48 -28.71
C TYR A 168 -13.71 23.79 -27.91
N PHE A 169 -13.76 23.82 -26.57
CA PHE A 169 -12.82 23.11 -25.68
C PHE A 169 -13.55 22.38 -24.54
N PRO A 170 -14.05 21.15 -24.78
CA PRO A 170 -14.68 20.36 -23.73
C PRO A 170 -13.63 19.85 -22.71
N MET A 171 -13.99 19.90 -21.43
CA MET A 171 -13.14 19.36 -20.37
C MET A 171 -13.19 17.83 -20.38
N LEU A 172 -12.10 17.19 -20.80
CA LEU A 172 -11.95 15.73 -20.77
C LEU A 172 -11.52 15.29 -19.37
N LEU A 173 -12.34 14.47 -18.73
CA LEU A 173 -12.05 13.93 -17.41
C LEU A 173 -11.34 12.57 -17.55
N MET A 174 -10.26 12.38 -16.80
CA MET A 174 -9.51 11.13 -16.69
C MET A 174 -9.50 10.69 -15.22
N LYS A 175 -9.59 9.39 -14.97
CA LYS A 175 -9.51 8.76 -13.64
C LYS A 175 -8.36 7.75 -13.61
#